data_AF-A0A432SC63-F1
#
_entry.id   AF-A0A432SC63-F1
#
_cell.length_a   1.000
_cell.length_b   1.000
_cell.length_c   1.000
_cell.angle_alpha   90.00
_cell.angle_beta   90.00
_cell.angle_gamma   90.00
#
_symmetry.space_group_name_H-M   'P 1'
#
loop_
_entity.id
_entity.type
_entity.pdbx_description
1 polymer ?
#
loop_
_entity_poly.entity_id
_entity_poly.type
_entity_poly.pdbx_seq_one_letter_code
_entity_poly.pdbx_strand_id
1 'polypeptide(L)' 'MNFKEAIEIADHVYWIGMYLENDPFQCHPYFIENGNESVLIDPGSMLEFDAVVRKINTISDIRNIKYIIL' A
#
# COMPACT_ATOMS: atom_id res chain seq x y z
N MET A 1 16.05 -5.96 -0.93
CA MET A 1 14.68 -5.69 -1.42
C MET A 1 14.53 -4.21 -1.68
N ASN A 2 13.82 -3.82 -2.72
CA ASN A 2 13.57 -2.40 -3.02
C ASN A 2 12.30 -1.94 -2.29
N PHE A 3 12.46 -1.29 -1.13
CA PHE A 3 11.32 -0.80 -0.35
C PHE A 3 10.63 0.44 -0.96
N LYS A 4 11.11 0.95 -2.11
CA LYS A 4 10.47 2.06 -2.83
C LYS A 4 9.34 1.60 -3.75
N GLU A 5 9.26 0.31 -4.04
CA GLU A 5 8.24 -0.32 -4.88
C GLU A 5 7.27 -1.15 -4.02
N ALA A 6 6.13 -1.53 -4.61
CA ALA A 6 5.24 -2.47 -3.96
C ALA A 6 5.90 -3.85 -3.91
N ILE A 7 5.71 -4.56 -2.80
CA ILE A 7 6.31 -5.89 -2.60
C ILE A 7 5.17 -6.88 -2.43
N GLU A 8 5.05 -7.83 -3.36
CA GLU A 8 4.10 -8.94 -3.22
C GLU A 8 4.59 -9.89 -2.13
N ILE A 9 3.75 -10.13 -1.13
CA ILE A 9 4.05 -10.96 0.05
C ILE A 9 3.20 -12.22 0.12
N ALA A 10 2.10 -12.24 -0.63
CA ALA A 10 1.24 -13.39 -0.89
C ALA A 10 0.49 -13.14 -2.21
N ASP A 11 -0.20 -14.15 -2.73
CA ASP A 11 -0.96 -14.07 -3.99
C ASP A 11 -1.90 -12.86 -4.00
N HIS A 12 -1.62 -11.89 -4.88
CA HIS A 12 -2.36 -10.62 -5.00
C HIS A 12 -2.38 -9.73 -3.74
N VAL A 13 -1.48 -9.98 -2.78
CA VAL A 13 -1.34 -9.19 -1.55
C VAL A 13 0.00 -8.49 -1.54
N TYR A 14 -0.03 -7.17 -1.48
CA TYR A 14 1.13 -6.31 -1.59
C TYR A 14 1.34 -5.49 -0.34
N TRP A 15 2.57 -5.50 0.18
CA TRP A 15 3.01 -4.45 1.09
C TRP A 15 3.32 -3.18 0.29
N ILE A 16 2.70 -2.07 0.68
CA ILE A 16 2.77 -0.78 -0.02
C ILE A 16 3.25 0.35 0.89
N GLY A 17 3.88 0.00 2.02
CA GLY A 17 4.41 0.97 2.98
C GLY A 17 5.68 1.65 2.52
N MET A 18 6.22 2.53 3.35
CA MET A 18 7.55 3.10 3.14
C MET A 18 8.37 2.96 4.41
N TYR A 19 9.68 2.74 4.24
CA TYR A 19 10.59 2.77 5.37
C TYR A 19 10.99 4.22 5.64
N LEU A 20 10.64 4.73 6.81
CA LEU A 20 11.03 6.05 7.30
C LEU A 20 12.25 5.90 8.20
N GLU A 21 13.41 6.39 7.74
CA GLU A 21 14.64 6.27 8.51
C GLU A 21 14.53 7.02 9.85
N ASN A 22 14.91 6.35 10.94
CA ASN A 22 14.82 6.82 12.33
C ASN A 22 13.39 6.99 12.88
N ASP A 23 12.37 6.50 12.18
CA ASP A 23 11.01 6.44 12.73
C ASP A 23 10.79 5.13 13.51
N PRO A 24 10.55 5.19 14.84
CA PRO A 24 10.26 4.00 15.63
C PRO A 24 8.87 3.40 15.36
N PHE A 25 7.97 4.13 14.66
CA PHE A 25 6.60 3.74 14.38
C PHE A 25 6.35 3.62 12.88
N GLN A 26 6.94 2.60 12.27
CA GLN A 26 6.69 2.30 10.85
C GLN A 26 5.22 1.87 10.66
N CYS A 27 4.53 2.48 9.69
CA CYS A 27 3.26 1.96 9.22
C CYS A 27 3.48 0.88 8.16
N HIS A 28 2.60 -0.12 8.15
CA HIS A 28 2.68 -1.24 7.23
C HIS A 28 1.37 -1.38 6.45
N PRO A 29 1.06 -0.45 5.53
CA PRO A 29 -0.12 -0.56 4.69
C PRO A 29 0.00 -1.76 3.75
N TYR A 30 -1.16 -2.37 3.49
CA TYR A 30 -1.30 -3.46 2.54
C TYR A 30 -2.37 -3.15 1.50
N PHE A 31 -2.15 -3.64 0.28
CA PHE A 31 -3.10 -3.59 -0.80
C PHE A 31 -3.42 -5.01 -1.24
N ILE A 32 -4.71 -5.37 -1.25
CA ILE A 32 -5.20 -6.62 -1.81
C ILE A 32 -5.83 -6.30 -3.17
N GLU A 33 -5.18 -6.77 -4.23
CA GLU A 33 -5.67 -6.60 -5.60
C GLU A 33 -6.81 -7.60 -5.85
N ASN A 34 -7.97 -7.08 -6.25
CA ASN A 34 -9.16 -7.88 -6.51
C ASN A 34 -10.04 -7.18 -7.57
N GLY A 35 -9.45 -6.86 -8.72
CA GLY A 35 -10.12 -6.08 -9.76
C GLY A 35 -10.66 -4.76 -9.22
N ASN A 36 -11.90 -4.42 -9.53
CA ASN A 36 -12.55 -3.17 -9.09
C ASN A 36 -13.09 -3.20 -7.64
N GLU A 37 -12.89 -4.30 -6.91
CA GLU A 37 -13.27 -4.45 -5.50
C GLU A 37 -12.02 -4.67 -4.62
N SER A 38 -10.93 -3.97 -4.96
CA SER A 38 -9.66 -4.06 -4.24
C SER A 38 -9.76 -3.42 -2.85
N VAL A 39 -8.88 -3.85 -1.93
CA VAL A 39 -8.90 -3.43 -0.52
C VAL A 39 -7.59 -2.76 -0.13
N LEU A 40 -7.70 -1.60 0.51
CA LEU A 40 -6.57 -0.90 1.13
C LEU A 40 -6.65 -1.08 2.65
N ILE A 41 -5.56 -1.51 3.27
CA ILE A 41 -5.48 -1.78 4.70
C ILE A 41 -4.45 -0.84 5.32
N ASP A 42 -4.85 -0.15 6.38
CA ASP A 42 -4.04 0.73 7.22
C ASP A 42 -3.14 1.67 6.40
N PRO A 43 -3.71 2.58 5.56
CA PRO A 43 -2.96 3.43 4.64
C PRO A 43 -1.96 4.40 5.30
N GLY A 44 -1.86 4.40 6.63
CA GLY A 44 -0.97 5.26 7.40
C GLY A 44 -1.44 6.71 7.39
N SER A 45 -0.48 7.63 7.57
CA SER A 45 -0.72 9.06 7.67
C SER A 45 -0.68 9.76 6.30
N MET A 46 -1.07 11.03 6.27
CA MET A 46 -0.94 11.88 5.08
C MET A 46 0.50 12.03 4.59
N LEU A 47 1.51 11.79 5.44
CA LEU A 47 2.92 11.85 5.05
C LEU A 47 3.29 10.72 4.07
N GLU A 48 2.59 9.59 4.16
CA GLU A 48 2.89 8.37 3.39
C GLU A 48 1.98 8.23 2.17
N PHE A 49 0.96 9.08 2.06
CA PHE A 49 -0.07 9.02 1.03
C PHE A 49 0.51 8.94 -0.39
N ASP A 50 1.44 9.83 -0.74
CA ASP A 50 2.04 9.84 -2.08
C ASP A 50 2.82 8.56 -2.40
N ALA A 51 3.46 7.96 -1.40
CA ALA A 51 4.19 6.71 -1.57
C ALA A 51 3.22 5.53 -1.77
N VAL A 52 2.15 5.47 -0.97
CA VAL A 52 1.08 4.48 -1.08
C VAL A 52 0.40 4.56 -2.44
N VAL A 53 -0.07 5.75 -2.84
CA VAL A 53 -0.75 5.97 -4.13
C VAL A 53 0.14 5.59 -5.31
N ARG A 54 1.42 6.01 -5.28
CA ARG A 54 2.38 5.65 -6.33
C ARG A 54 2.53 4.14 -6.46
N LYS A 55 2.67 3.42 -5.34
CA LYS A 55 2.83 1.97 -5.32
C LYS A 55 1.58 1.23 -5.79
N ILE A 56 0.39 1.64 -5.33
CA ILE A 56 -0.88 1.08 -5.80
C ILE A 56 -0.99 1.21 -7.32
N ASN A 57 -0.71 2.41 -7.87
CA ASN A 57 -0.77 2.65 -9.32
C ASN A 57 0.23 1.84 -10.16
N THR A 58 1.22 1.15 -9.56
CA THR A 58 2.05 0.17 -10.27
C THR A 58 1.40 -1.20 -10.41
N ILE A 59 0.39 -1.49 -9.60
CA ILE A 59 -0.34 -2.78 -9.53
C ILE A 59 -1.72 -2.64 -10.17
N SER A 60 -2.47 -1.61 -9.78
CA SER A 60 -3.86 -1.37 -10.16
C SER A 60 -4.17 0.13 -10.10
N ASP A 61 -5.24 0.57 -10.76
CA ASP A 61 -5.74 1.93 -10.60
C ASP A 61 -6.27 2.15 -9.17
N ILE A 62 -5.93 3.27 -8.54
CA ILE A 62 -6.44 3.64 -7.20
C ILE A 62 -7.98 3.69 -7.15
N ARG A 63 -8.65 3.97 -8.28
CA ARG A 63 -10.11 3.98 -8.39
C ARG A 63 -10.75 2.60 -8.18
N ASN A 64 -9.96 1.54 -8.21
CA ASN A 64 -10.41 0.18 -7.95
C ASN A 64 -10.50 -0.16 -6.46
N ILE A 65 -10.07 0.74 -5.57
CA ILE A 65 -10.23 0.54 -4.12
C ILE A 65 -11.70 0.71 -3.78
N LYS A 66 -12.31 -0.37 -3.29
CA LYS A 66 -13.68 -0.36 -2.80
C LYS A 66 -13.76 -0.23 -1.28
N TYR A 67 -12.81 -0.84 -0.57
CA TYR A 67 -12.81 -0.90 0.89
C TYR A 67 -11.50 -0.36 1.45
N ILE A 68 -11.61 0.35 2.58
CA ILE A 68 -10.48 0.75 3.41
C ILE A 68 -10.69 0.16 4.80
N ILE A 69 -9.71 -0.61 5.28
CA ILE A 69 -9.67 -1.14 6.64
C ILE A 69 -8.70 -0.29 7.45
N LEU A 70 -9.14 0.19 8.62
CA LEU A 70 -8.37 1.03 9.55
C LEU A 70 -8.05 0.26 10.84
#